data_AF-A0A7K0EBF6-F1
#
_entry.id   AF-A0A7K0EBF6-F1
#
_cell.length_a   1.000
_cell.length_b   1.000
_cell.length_c   1.000
_cell.angle_alpha   90.00
_cell.angle_beta   90.00
_cell.angle_gamma   90.00
#
_symmetry.space_group_name_H-M   'P 1'
#
loop_
_entity.id
_entity.type
_entity.pdbx_description
1 polymer ?
#
loop_
_entity_poly.entity_id
_entity_poly.type
_entity_poly.pdbx_seq_one_letter_code
_entity_poly.pdbx_strand_id
1 'polypeptide(L)'
;MNFETILHKIDENINLDFGTIFSRSFDLFKLVWVQGFVTLLLTIVCMLPFYLAMYAPMIAMGISDPEALESGALPPVLMLVMFVVMPIFMVVFMMIGLSLNAAFLRICKHKDLNEMAKDDYFYFLKGKNLGKLFMLSLLVFGLSLLGMIACGVGLVYMMVPISLVPAFMAFNEELTPMEMIKASFKLGNKNWIVIFGLIFVMGFIAQLGMFLCFIGVLFTAMLSKIPVYFMYKDGVGFPIEE
;
A
#
# COMPACT_ATOMS: atom_id res chain seq x y z
N MET A 1 -4.45 -17.30 -12.13
CA MET A 1 -3.70 -17.13 -13.40
C MET A 1 -2.24 -17.43 -13.11
N ASN A 2 -1.56 -18.20 -13.98
CA ASN A 2 -0.13 -18.49 -13.82
C ASN A 2 0.72 -17.24 -14.16
N PHE A 3 1.93 -17.19 -13.60
CA PHE A 3 2.91 -16.12 -13.76
C PHE A 3 3.25 -15.85 -15.23
N GLU A 4 3.51 -16.89 -16.04
CA GLU A 4 3.84 -16.74 -17.46
C GLU A 4 2.70 -16.08 -18.26
N THR A 5 1.45 -16.45 -17.97
CA THR A 5 0.29 -15.80 -18.60
C THR A 5 0.20 -14.33 -18.24
N ILE A 6 0.52 -13.97 -16.99
CA ILE A 6 0.53 -12.57 -16.54
C ILE A 6 1.62 -11.79 -17.25
N LEU A 7 2.83 -12.34 -17.36
CA LEU A 7 3.93 -11.69 -18.08
C LEU A 7 3.58 -11.48 -19.55
N HIS A 8 3.01 -12.50 -20.21
CA HIS A 8 2.56 -12.42 -21.59
C HIS A 8 1.50 -11.33 -21.79
N LYS A 9 0.48 -11.28 -20.92
CA LYS A 9 -0.54 -10.23 -20.97
C LYS A 9 0.06 -8.84 -20.76
N ILE A 10 1.02 -8.69 -19.84
CA ILE A 10 1.71 -7.40 -19.66
C ILE A 10 2.46 -7.01 -20.93
N ASP A 11 3.08 -7.96 -21.63
CA ASP A 11 3.82 -7.68 -22.87
C ASP A 11 2.89 -7.37 -24.05
N GLU A 12 1.76 -8.08 -24.20
CA GLU A 12 0.77 -7.89 -25.27
C GLU A 12 -0.16 -6.70 -25.08
N ASN A 13 -0.57 -6.40 -23.83
CA ASN A 13 -1.54 -5.33 -23.58
C ASN A 13 -1.00 -3.95 -23.99
N ILE A 14 -1.94 -3.08 -24.38
CA ILE A 14 -1.71 -1.69 -24.77
C ILE A 14 -1.10 -0.91 -23.60
N ASN A 15 -0.30 0.12 -23.92
CA ASN A 15 0.19 1.09 -22.92
C ASN A 15 -0.97 1.66 -22.10
N LEU A 16 -0.81 1.75 -20.79
CA LEU A 16 -1.83 2.32 -19.91
C LEU A 16 -2.16 3.76 -20.35
N ASP A 17 -3.45 4.10 -20.40
CA ASP A 17 -3.88 5.44 -20.74
C ASP A 17 -4.18 6.25 -19.48
N PHE A 18 -3.44 7.35 -19.31
CA PHE A 18 -3.58 8.22 -18.14
C PHE A 18 -5.01 8.76 -17.98
N GLY A 19 -5.56 9.35 -19.05
CA GLY A 19 -6.82 10.09 -18.98
C GLY A 19 -8.00 9.17 -18.64
N THR A 20 -8.03 8.00 -19.27
CA THR A 20 -9.08 6.99 -19.09
C THR A 20 -9.01 6.37 -17.70
N ILE A 21 -7.81 6.07 -17.17
CA ILE A 21 -7.65 5.58 -15.79
C ILE A 21 -8.02 6.66 -14.77
N PHE A 22 -7.57 7.89 -14.98
CA PHE A 22 -7.87 9.02 -14.12
C PHE A 22 -9.38 9.25 -13.99
N SER A 23 -10.08 9.37 -15.12
CA SER A 23 -11.54 9.59 -15.15
C SER A 23 -12.31 8.47 -14.45
N ARG A 24 -12.05 7.20 -14.83
CA ARG A 24 -12.72 6.05 -14.21
C ARG A 24 -12.44 5.93 -12.71
N SER A 25 -11.25 6.36 -12.26
CA SER A 25 -10.93 6.36 -10.83
C SER A 25 -11.84 7.29 -10.02
N PHE A 26 -12.22 8.45 -10.57
CA PHE A 26 -13.20 9.34 -9.92
C PHE A 26 -14.60 8.76 -9.91
N ASP A 27 -15.01 8.11 -11.00
CA ASP A 27 -16.33 7.49 -11.06
C ASP A 27 -16.46 6.34 -10.07
N LEU A 28 -15.44 5.48 -9.99
CA LEU A 28 -15.40 4.40 -9.01
C LEU A 28 -15.32 4.94 -7.58
N PHE A 29 -14.57 6.02 -7.34
CA PHE A 29 -14.49 6.63 -6.01
C PHE A 29 -15.86 7.04 -5.46
N LYS A 30 -16.75 7.58 -6.31
CA LYS A 30 -18.13 7.93 -5.91
C LYS A 30 -18.91 6.72 -5.37
N LEU A 31 -18.57 5.50 -5.81
CA LEU A 31 -19.20 4.26 -5.37
C LEU A 31 -18.54 3.68 -4.12
N VAL A 32 -17.21 3.84 -3.96
CA VAL A 32 -16.42 3.16 -2.92
C VAL A 32 -15.89 4.07 -1.81
N TRP A 33 -16.27 5.36 -1.78
CA TRP A 33 -15.72 6.33 -0.82
C TRP A 33 -15.95 5.91 0.63
N VAL A 34 -17.10 5.31 0.96
CA VAL A 34 -17.39 4.80 2.32
C VAL A 34 -16.44 3.66 2.66
N GLN A 35 -16.24 2.71 1.73
CA GLN A 35 -15.33 1.60 1.94
C GLN A 35 -13.89 2.06 2.07
N GLY A 36 -13.49 3.08 1.30
CA GLY A 36 -12.19 3.74 1.45
C GLY A 36 -12.03 4.36 2.83
N PHE A 37 -13.01 5.14 3.29
CA PHE A 37 -13.02 5.72 4.63
C PHE A 37 -12.86 4.64 5.72
N VAL A 38 -13.61 3.53 5.61
CA VAL A 38 -13.48 2.39 6.53
C VAL A 38 -12.09 1.77 6.48
N THR A 39 -11.52 1.53 5.30
CA THR A 39 -10.13 1.01 5.15
C THR A 39 -9.12 1.90 5.87
N LEU A 40 -9.26 3.23 5.73
CA LEU A 40 -8.38 4.18 6.38
C LEU A 40 -8.53 4.14 7.90
N LEU A 41 -9.76 4.15 8.42
CA LEU A 41 -10.01 4.04 9.85
C LEU A 41 -9.45 2.75 10.43
N LEU A 42 -9.66 1.61 9.75
CA LEU A 42 -9.08 0.33 10.17
C LEU A 42 -7.55 0.39 10.18
N THR A 43 -6.94 1.05 9.18
CA THR A 43 -5.48 1.25 9.14
C THR A 43 -5.01 2.03 10.36
N ILE A 44 -5.67 3.16 10.68
CA ILE A 44 -5.33 4.00 11.83
C ILE A 44 -5.49 3.22 13.14
N VAL A 45 -6.63 2.57 13.35
CA VAL A 45 -6.93 1.80 14.57
C VAL A 45 -5.93 0.65 14.75
N CYS A 46 -5.58 -0.06 13.68
CA CYS A 46 -4.61 -1.15 13.74
C CYS A 46 -3.19 -0.64 14.02
N MET A 47 -2.81 0.54 13.54
CA MET A 47 -1.46 1.10 13.76
C MET A 47 -1.32 1.81 15.12
N LEU A 48 -2.40 2.38 15.66
CA LEU A 48 -2.40 3.15 16.91
C LEU A 48 -1.71 2.45 18.11
N PRO A 49 -1.99 1.17 18.45
CA PRO A 49 -1.37 0.53 19.60
C PRO A 49 0.16 0.41 19.45
N PHE A 50 0.65 0.21 18.23
CA PHE A 50 2.08 0.14 17.95
C PHE A 50 2.75 1.50 18.05
N TYR A 51 2.10 2.57 17.59
CA TYR A 51 2.58 3.94 17.81
C TYR A 51 2.71 4.23 19.31
N LEU A 52 1.68 3.94 20.10
CA LEU A 52 1.73 4.13 21.55
C LEU A 52 2.84 3.30 22.20
N ALA A 53 2.99 2.04 21.81
CA ALA A 53 4.06 1.17 22.32
C ALA A 53 5.46 1.68 21.95
N MET A 54 5.63 2.24 20.74
CA MET A 54 6.90 2.82 20.29
C MET A 54 7.27 4.09 21.05
N TYR A 55 6.29 4.96 21.37
CA TYR A 55 6.52 6.19 22.12
C TYR A 55 6.56 6.00 23.64
N ALA A 56 6.03 4.88 24.17
CA ALA A 56 5.97 4.63 25.61
C ALA A 56 7.32 4.76 26.34
N PRO A 57 8.45 4.24 25.83
CA PRO A 57 9.76 4.42 26.48
C PRO A 57 10.18 5.90 26.56
N MET A 58 9.88 6.70 25.54
CA MET A 58 10.20 8.13 25.54
C MET A 58 9.33 8.91 26.53
N ILE A 59 8.04 8.56 26.62
CA ILE A 59 7.12 9.16 27.59
C ILE A 59 7.56 8.82 29.01
N ALA A 60 7.91 7.56 29.27
CA ALA A 60 8.41 7.13 30.58
C ALA A 60 9.70 7.88 30.97
N MET A 61 10.62 8.05 30.02
CA MET A 61 11.86 8.81 30.21
C MET A 61 11.59 10.28 30.54
N GLY A 62 10.70 10.94 29.81
CA GLY A 62 10.35 12.34 30.08
C GLY A 62 9.68 12.58 31.43
N ILE A 63 9.09 11.54 32.02
CA ILE A 63 8.52 11.60 33.38
C ILE A 63 9.62 11.34 34.43
N SER A 64 10.50 10.37 34.19
CA SER A 64 11.52 9.97 35.17
C SER A 64 12.73 10.89 35.22
N ASP A 65 13.13 11.43 34.08
CA ASP A 65 14.33 12.27 33.92
C ASP A 65 14.12 13.28 32.76
N PRO A 66 13.49 14.43 33.02
CA PRO A 66 13.23 15.44 32.01
C PRO A 66 14.50 16.01 31.36
N GLU A 67 15.61 16.08 32.10
CA GLU A 67 16.89 16.63 31.62
C GLU A 67 17.52 15.74 30.55
N ALA A 68 17.28 14.42 30.61
CA ALA A 68 17.73 13.48 29.58
C ALA A 68 17.11 13.75 28.19
N LEU A 69 15.87 14.26 28.14
CA LEU A 69 15.24 14.67 26.89
C LEU A 69 15.73 16.05 26.40
N GLU A 70 15.93 17.00 27.31
CA GLU A 70 16.41 18.35 26.96
C GLU A 70 17.85 18.35 26.45
N SER A 71 18.70 17.53 27.06
CA SER A 71 20.11 17.37 26.65
C SER A 71 20.28 16.58 25.34
N GLY A 72 19.21 15.94 24.84
CA GLY A 72 19.28 15.03 23.69
C GLY A 72 20.10 13.76 23.93
N ALA A 73 20.55 13.53 25.17
CA ALA A 73 21.40 12.41 25.55
C ALA A 73 20.57 11.17 25.84
N LEU A 74 20.00 10.57 24.79
CA LEU A 74 19.29 9.29 24.92
C LEU A 74 20.27 8.22 25.44
N PRO A 75 19.90 7.44 26.48
CA PRO A 75 20.70 6.34 26.95
C PRO A 75 21.04 5.35 25.81
N PRO A 76 22.30 4.89 25.71
CA PRO A 76 22.71 3.95 24.64
C PRO A 76 21.85 2.69 24.55
N VAL A 77 21.35 2.20 25.70
CA VAL A 77 20.44 1.05 25.75
C VAL A 77 19.10 1.37 25.07
N LEU A 78 18.54 2.56 25.28
CA LEU A 78 17.30 2.97 24.61
C LEU A 78 17.49 3.11 23.10
N MET A 79 18.61 3.70 22.66
CA MET A 79 18.95 3.78 21.24
C MET A 79 19.05 2.39 20.59
N LEU A 80 19.69 1.43 21.27
CA LEU A 80 19.81 0.05 20.79
C LEU A 80 18.44 -0.64 20.70
N VAL A 81 17.59 -0.48 21.71
CA VAL A 81 16.22 -1.00 21.71
C VAL A 81 15.42 -0.41 20.55
N MET A 82 15.47 0.91 20.35
CA MET A 82 14.79 1.57 19.24
C MET A 82 15.29 1.07 17.88
N PHE A 83 16.60 0.92 17.72
CA PHE A 83 17.20 0.43 16.47
C PHE A 83 16.75 -0.99 16.10
N VAL A 84 16.56 -1.87 17.09
CA VAL A 84 16.11 -3.25 16.86
C VAL A 84 14.59 -3.34 16.70
N VAL A 85 13.83 -2.60 17.50
CA VAL A 85 12.36 -2.66 17.53
C VAL A 85 11.72 -1.94 16.35
N MET A 86 12.32 -0.83 15.87
CA MET A 86 11.72 0.00 14.82
C MET A 86 11.59 -0.72 13.46
N PRO A 87 12.58 -1.49 12.97
CA PRO A 87 12.40 -2.33 11.79
C PRO A 87 11.27 -3.36 11.92
N ILE A 88 11.08 -3.93 13.12
CA ILE A 88 9.99 -4.89 13.37
C ILE A 88 8.64 -4.19 13.22
N PHE A 89 8.47 -3.01 13.82
CA PHE A 89 7.23 -2.23 13.65
C PHE A 89 7.02 -1.76 12.22
N MET A 90 8.07 -1.40 11.48
CA MET A 90 7.97 -1.05 10.06
C MET A 90 7.41 -2.21 9.23
N VAL A 91 7.89 -3.43 9.47
CA VAL A 91 7.35 -4.63 8.79
C VAL A 91 5.89 -4.84 9.16
N VAL A 92 5.51 -4.69 10.43
CA VAL A 92 4.11 -4.79 10.86
C VAL A 92 3.22 -3.74 10.19
N PHE A 93 3.69 -2.50 10.09
CA PHE A 93 2.97 -1.42 9.38
C PHE A 93 2.82 -1.71 7.90
N MET A 94 3.87 -2.25 7.26
CA MET A 94 3.78 -2.69 5.87
C MET A 94 2.78 -3.83 5.71
N MET A 95 2.70 -4.78 6.64
CA MET A 95 1.71 -5.85 6.59
C MET A 95 0.28 -5.32 6.69
N ILE A 96 0.00 -4.45 7.66
CA ILE A 96 -1.32 -3.84 7.84
C ILE A 96 -1.69 -3.02 6.61
N GLY A 97 -0.79 -2.14 6.16
CA GLY A 97 -1.02 -1.30 4.99
C GLY A 97 -1.22 -2.10 3.70
N LEU A 98 -0.39 -3.12 3.46
CA LEU A 98 -0.49 -3.95 2.26
C LEU A 98 -1.78 -4.78 2.25
N SER A 99 -2.13 -5.42 3.37
CA SER A 99 -3.34 -6.23 3.47
C SER A 99 -4.63 -5.41 3.31
N LEU A 100 -4.73 -4.27 3.99
CA LEU A 100 -5.91 -3.40 3.91
C LEU A 100 -6.04 -2.73 2.54
N ASN A 101 -4.92 -2.34 1.91
CA ASN A 101 -4.95 -1.85 0.53
C ASN A 101 -5.36 -2.94 -0.46
N ALA A 102 -4.82 -4.15 -0.35
CA ALA A 102 -5.21 -5.27 -1.21
C ALA A 102 -6.70 -5.63 -1.03
N ALA A 103 -7.21 -5.65 0.20
CA ALA A 103 -8.63 -5.86 0.48
C ALA A 103 -9.51 -4.74 -0.13
N PHE A 104 -9.09 -3.47 -0.01
CA PHE A 104 -9.77 -2.36 -0.65
C PHE A 104 -9.82 -2.49 -2.17
N LEU A 105 -8.74 -2.93 -2.82
CA LEU A 105 -8.75 -3.18 -4.27
C LEU A 105 -9.71 -4.30 -4.66
N ARG A 106 -9.88 -5.34 -3.84
CA ARG A 106 -10.92 -6.37 -4.06
C ARG A 106 -12.33 -5.78 -3.99
N ILE A 107 -12.60 -4.93 -3.00
CA ILE A 107 -13.87 -4.21 -2.89
C ILE A 107 -14.10 -3.33 -4.13
N CYS A 108 -13.07 -2.63 -4.61
CA CYS A 108 -13.14 -1.89 -5.87
C CYS A 108 -13.56 -2.77 -7.04
N LYS A 109 -12.98 -3.98 -7.17
CA LYS A 109 -13.40 -4.96 -8.19
C LYS A 109 -14.89 -5.29 -8.08
N HIS A 110 -15.34 -5.65 -6.88
CA HIS A 110 -16.72 -6.06 -6.66
C HIS A 110 -17.72 -4.94 -6.99
N LYS A 111 -17.40 -3.69 -6.63
CA LYS A 111 -18.25 -2.53 -6.91
C LYS A 111 -18.22 -2.12 -8.38
N ASP A 112 -17.06 -2.18 -9.02
CA ASP A 112 -16.91 -1.87 -10.45
C ASP A 112 -17.63 -2.90 -11.35
N LEU A 113 -17.59 -4.18 -10.98
CA LEU A 113 -18.22 -5.28 -11.72
C LEU A 113 -19.66 -5.59 -11.27
N ASN A 114 -20.21 -4.83 -10.32
CA ASN A 114 -21.52 -5.07 -9.70
C ASN A 114 -21.69 -6.50 -9.12
N GLU A 115 -20.61 -7.08 -8.61
CA GLU A 115 -20.63 -8.39 -7.94
C GLU A 115 -21.21 -8.25 -6.52
N MET A 116 -22.15 -9.13 -6.17
CA MET A 116 -22.73 -9.20 -4.83
C MET A 116 -21.79 -9.97 -3.89
N ALA A 117 -20.68 -9.35 -3.49
CA ALA A 117 -19.72 -9.88 -2.53
C ALA A 117 -19.72 -9.08 -1.23
N LYS A 118 -19.37 -9.73 -0.12
CA LYS A 118 -19.24 -9.07 1.19
C LYS A 118 -17.90 -8.35 1.28
N ASP A 119 -17.93 -7.14 1.85
CA ASP A 119 -16.73 -6.35 2.12
C ASP A 119 -15.90 -7.01 3.26
N ASP A 120 -14.92 -7.86 2.92
CA ASP A 120 -14.01 -8.51 3.89
C ASP A 120 -12.64 -7.82 3.94
N TYR A 121 -12.53 -6.80 4.81
CA TYR A 121 -11.31 -6.01 5.01
C TYR A 121 -10.12 -6.80 5.56
N PHE A 122 -10.38 -7.89 6.30
CA PHE A 122 -9.34 -8.68 6.98
C PHE A 122 -9.01 -9.97 6.23
N TYR A 123 -9.41 -10.08 4.97
CA TYR A 123 -9.25 -11.28 4.16
C TYR A 123 -7.80 -11.79 4.13
N PHE A 124 -6.84 -10.88 3.91
CA PHE A 124 -5.41 -11.24 3.82
C PHE A 124 -4.72 -11.41 5.18
N LEU A 125 -5.40 -11.05 6.27
CA LEU A 125 -4.91 -11.20 7.65
C LEU A 125 -5.30 -12.54 8.28
N LYS A 126 -5.68 -13.54 7.49
CA LYS A 126 -6.10 -14.87 7.96
C LYS A 126 -5.46 -16.01 7.15
N GLY A 127 -5.29 -17.17 7.81
CA GLY A 127 -4.97 -18.44 7.16
C GLY A 127 -3.66 -18.45 6.36
N LYS A 128 -3.67 -19.13 5.20
CA LYS A 128 -2.49 -19.29 4.31
C LYS A 128 -1.99 -17.96 3.72
N ASN A 129 -2.84 -16.94 3.68
CA ASN A 129 -2.51 -15.62 3.14
C ASN A 129 -1.61 -14.78 4.08
N LEU A 130 -1.57 -15.10 5.39
CA LEU A 130 -0.70 -14.40 6.35
C LEU A 130 0.79 -14.62 6.10
N GLY A 131 1.21 -15.87 5.85
CA GLY A 131 2.62 -16.16 5.58
C GLY A 131 3.11 -15.50 4.29
N LYS A 132 2.23 -15.48 3.28
CA LYS A 132 2.47 -14.77 2.02
C LYS A 132 2.57 -13.26 2.22
N LEU A 133 1.65 -12.67 2.99
CA LEU A 133 1.66 -11.26 3.36
C LEU A 133 2.97 -10.89 4.08
N PHE A 134 3.37 -11.66 5.08
CA PHE A 134 4.61 -11.44 5.83
C PHE A 134 5.84 -11.42 4.92
N MET A 135 5.99 -12.44 4.05
CA MET A 135 7.10 -12.49 3.09
C MET A 135 7.06 -11.33 2.09
N LEU A 136 5.87 -10.95 1.62
CA LEU A 136 5.72 -9.84 0.69
C LEU A 136 6.07 -8.49 1.35
N SER A 137 5.68 -8.29 2.60
CA SER A 137 6.05 -7.11 3.39
C SER A 137 7.56 -7.03 3.64
N LEU A 138 8.23 -8.16 3.91
CA LEU A 138 9.69 -8.20 4.01
C LEU A 138 10.39 -7.81 2.70
N LEU A 139 9.89 -8.31 1.57
CA LEU A 139 10.41 -7.96 0.25
C LEU A 139 10.22 -6.47 -0.05
N VAL A 140 9.02 -5.92 0.18
CA VAL A 140 8.74 -4.49 -0.01
C VAL A 140 9.59 -3.62 0.92
N PHE A 141 9.79 -4.04 2.17
CA PHE A 141 10.67 -3.35 3.11
C PHE A 141 12.12 -3.33 2.60
N GLY A 142 12.65 -4.49 2.19
CA GLY A 142 13.98 -4.60 1.60
C GLY A 142 14.16 -3.74 0.34
N LEU A 143 13.17 -3.75 -0.56
CA LEU A 143 13.16 -2.91 -1.77
C LEU A 143 13.17 -1.41 -1.43
N SER A 144 12.44 -1.02 -0.38
CA SER A 144 12.43 0.36 0.12
C SER A 144 13.79 0.76 0.70
N LEU A 145 14.43 -0.11 1.49
CA LEU A 145 15.78 0.15 2.00
C LEU A 145 16.81 0.26 0.86
N LEU A 146 16.76 -0.63 -0.12
CA LEU A 146 17.63 -0.58 -1.31
C LEU A 146 17.46 0.74 -2.08
N GLY A 147 16.20 1.18 -2.27
CA GLY A 147 15.92 2.46 -2.91
C GLY A 147 16.49 3.65 -2.14
N MET A 148 16.48 3.59 -0.80
CA MET A 148 17.03 4.63 0.07
C MET A 148 18.56 4.71 -0.04
N ILE A 149 19.24 3.56 -0.05
CA ILE A 149 20.70 3.46 -0.20
C ILE A 149 21.14 4.00 -1.57
N ALA A 150 20.32 3.86 -2.61
CA ALA A 150 20.54 4.42 -3.94
C ALA A 150 20.25 5.95 -4.02
N CYS A 151 20.73 6.71 -3.04
CA CYS A 151 20.65 8.18 -2.94
C CYS A 151 19.22 8.76 -3.08
N GLY A 152 18.19 8.03 -2.65
CA GLY A 152 16.79 8.46 -2.69
C GLY A 152 16.15 8.48 -4.10
N VAL A 153 16.93 8.67 -5.17
CA VAL A 153 16.44 8.53 -6.56
C VAL A 153 15.91 7.11 -6.79
N GLY A 154 16.57 6.11 -6.20
CA GLY A 154 16.07 4.74 -6.18
C GLY A 154 14.67 4.62 -5.58
N LEU A 155 14.34 5.35 -4.51
CA LEU A 155 12.99 5.34 -3.93
C LEU A 155 11.93 5.82 -4.91
N VAL A 156 12.21 6.90 -5.66
CA VAL A 156 11.27 7.44 -6.65
C VAL A 156 10.98 6.41 -7.74
N TYR A 157 12.02 5.72 -8.21
CA TYR A 157 11.86 4.65 -9.20
C TYR A 157 11.08 3.46 -8.63
N MET A 158 11.44 2.99 -7.43
CA MET A 158 10.86 1.81 -6.78
C MET A 158 9.41 2.04 -6.30
N MET A 159 9.01 3.29 -6.07
CA MET A 159 7.64 3.65 -5.69
C MET A 159 6.60 3.14 -6.69
N VAL A 160 6.90 3.22 -7.99
CA VAL A 160 6.00 2.77 -9.06
C VAL A 160 5.69 1.28 -8.96
N PRO A 161 6.66 0.35 -9.04
CA PRO A 161 6.36 -1.07 -8.92
C PRO A 161 5.84 -1.45 -7.53
N ILE A 162 6.34 -0.83 -6.44
CA ILE A 162 5.85 -1.12 -5.08
C ILE A 162 4.35 -0.79 -4.94
N SER A 163 3.89 0.28 -5.57
CA SER A 163 2.47 0.67 -5.52
C SER A 163 1.51 -0.35 -6.12
N LEU A 164 1.98 -1.19 -7.05
CA LEU A 164 1.19 -2.21 -7.75
C LEU A 164 1.11 -3.53 -6.97
N VAL A 165 2.01 -3.76 -6.01
CA VAL A 165 2.08 -5.00 -5.22
C VAL A 165 0.75 -5.36 -4.56
N PRO A 166 -0.01 -4.43 -3.94
CA PRO A 166 -1.33 -4.74 -3.40
C PRO A 166 -2.31 -5.29 -4.45
N ALA A 167 -2.23 -4.87 -5.71
CA ALA A 167 -3.12 -5.37 -6.77
C ALA A 167 -2.79 -6.82 -7.14
N PHE A 168 -1.50 -7.14 -7.30
CA PHE A 168 -1.09 -8.51 -7.57
C PHE A 168 -1.42 -9.45 -6.41
N MET A 169 -1.33 -8.96 -5.18
CA MET A 169 -1.81 -9.69 -3.99
C MET A 169 -3.34 -9.86 -4.01
N ALA A 170 -4.08 -8.80 -4.37
CA ALA A 170 -5.54 -8.79 -4.39
C ALA A 170 -6.15 -9.75 -5.42
N PHE A 171 -5.51 -9.88 -6.59
CA PHE A 171 -6.11 -10.52 -7.76
C PHE A 171 -5.40 -11.80 -8.23
N ASN A 172 -4.26 -12.17 -7.63
CA ASN A 172 -3.55 -13.42 -7.94
C ASN A 172 -3.04 -14.13 -6.69
N GLU A 173 -3.96 -14.75 -5.95
CA GLU A 173 -3.63 -15.51 -4.73
C GLU A 173 -2.77 -16.76 -4.97
N GLU A 174 -2.57 -17.17 -6.23
CA GLU A 174 -1.75 -18.32 -6.60
C GLU A 174 -0.25 -17.99 -6.71
N LEU A 175 0.09 -16.75 -7.06
CA LEU A 175 1.50 -16.35 -7.31
C LEU A 175 2.32 -16.36 -6.04
N THR A 176 3.56 -16.83 -6.07
CA THR A 176 4.50 -16.65 -4.96
C THR A 176 4.79 -15.16 -4.70
N PRO A 177 5.22 -14.76 -3.49
CA PRO A 177 5.59 -13.37 -3.20
C PRO A 177 6.60 -12.79 -4.19
N MET A 178 7.58 -13.59 -4.62
CA MET A 178 8.59 -13.16 -5.58
C MET A 178 8.02 -12.94 -6.98
N GLU A 179 7.09 -13.78 -7.43
CA GLU A 179 6.38 -13.59 -8.70
C GLU A 179 5.51 -12.32 -8.68
N MET A 180 4.85 -12.03 -7.56
CA MET A 180 4.09 -10.78 -7.40
C MET A 180 4.99 -9.55 -7.54
N ILE A 181 6.16 -9.56 -6.91
CA ILE A 181 7.16 -8.49 -7.06
C ILE A 181 7.58 -8.38 -8.52
N LYS A 182 8.01 -9.47 -9.16
CA LYS A 182 8.46 -9.45 -10.56
C LYS A 182 7.38 -8.95 -11.52
N ALA A 183 6.14 -9.38 -11.35
CA ALA A 183 5.01 -8.91 -12.15
C ALA A 183 4.76 -7.41 -11.96
N SER A 184 4.86 -6.93 -10.70
CA SER A 184 4.75 -5.51 -10.38
C SER A 184 5.86 -4.68 -11.04
N PHE A 185 7.10 -5.17 -11.06
CA PHE A 185 8.22 -4.54 -11.78
C PHE A 185 8.02 -4.55 -13.29
N LYS A 186 7.55 -5.67 -13.85
CA LYS A 186 7.31 -5.78 -15.30
C LYS A 186 6.26 -4.76 -15.76
N LEU A 187 5.09 -4.73 -15.09
CA LEU A 187 4.02 -3.77 -15.42
C LEU A 187 4.45 -2.32 -15.12
N GLY A 188 5.09 -2.11 -13.97
CA GLY A 188 5.58 -0.80 -13.54
C GLY A 188 6.60 -0.20 -14.51
N ASN A 189 7.54 -1.00 -14.99
CA ASN A 189 8.58 -0.52 -15.92
C ASN A 189 8.04 -0.25 -17.31
N LYS A 190 7.13 -1.08 -17.82
CA LYS A 190 6.50 -0.88 -19.12
C LYS A 190 5.74 0.45 -19.18
N ASN A 191 5.06 0.82 -18.09
CA ASN A 191 4.16 1.99 -18.05
C ASN A 191 4.61 3.06 -17.03
N TRP A 192 5.92 3.17 -16.79
CA TRP A 192 6.46 3.89 -15.64
C TRP A 192 5.94 5.32 -15.51
N ILE A 193 6.01 6.10 -16.59
CA ILE A 193 5.62 7.52 -16.61
C ILE A 193 4.12 7.68 -16.32
N VAL A 194 3.29 6.83 -16.92
CA VAL A 194 1.83 6.88 -16.75
C VAL A 194 1.45 6.53 -15.32
N ILE A 195 2.02 5.45 -14.78
CA ILE A 195 1.75 5.01 -13.41
C ILE A 195 2.25 6.05 -12.41
N PHE A 196 3.47 6.55 -12.58
CA PHE A 196 4.04 7.60 -11.74
C PHE A 196 3.14 8.84 -11.73
N GLY A 197 2.76 9.33 -12.92
CA GLY A 197 1.88 10.49 -13.06
C GLY A 197 0.54 10.27 -12.36
N LEU A 198 -0.10 9.11 -12.54
CA LEU A 198 -1.38 8.80 -11.92
C LEU A 198 -1.27 8.78 -10.40
N ILE A 199 -0.27 8.10 -9.84
CA ILE A 199 -0.05 8.02 -8.39
C ILE A 199 0.23 9.42 -7.83
N PHE A 200 1.05 10.21 -8.52
CA PHE A 200 1.40 11.56 -8.10
C PHE A 200 0.17 12.46 -8.08
N VAL A 201 -0.53 12.59 -9.21
CA VAL A 201 -1.69 13.49 -9.35
C VAL A 201 -2.83 13.05 -8.42
N MET A 202 -3.16 11.75 -8.39
CA MET A 202 -4.23 11.24 -7.54
C MET A 202 -3.86 11.31 -6.06
N GLY A 203 -2.57 11.18 -5.72
CA GLY A 203 -2.04 11.43 -4.39
C GLY A 203 -2.26 12.87 -3.94
N PHE A 204 -1.93 13.85 -4.78
CA PHE A 204 -2.17 15.27 -4.48
C PHE A 204 -3.66 15.58 -4.30
N ILE A 205 -4.51 15.09 -5.19
CA ILE A 205 -5.97 15.31 -5.09
C ILE A 205 -6.52 14.67 -3.81
N ALA A 206 -6.05 13.47 -3.45
CA ALA A 206 -6.45 12.79 -2.22
C ALA A 206 -6.10 13.60 -0.95
N GLN A 207 -5.11 14.49 -1.00
CA GLN A 207 -4.75 15.38 0.11
C GLN A 207 -5.55 16.69 0.15
N LEU A 208 -6.30 17.05 -0.91
CA LEU A 208 -7.10 18.29 -0.92
C LEU A 208 -8.18 18.32 0.16
N GLY A 209 -8.57 17.16 0.70
CA GLY A 209 -9.42 17.07 1.89
C GLY A 209 -8.85 17.78 3.11
N MET A 210 -7.54 18.12 3.12
CA MET A 210 -6.92 18.92 4.18
C MET A 210 -7.57 20.30 4.30
N PHE A 211 -7.99 20.89 3.18
CA PHE A 211 -8.67 22.19 3.14
C PHE A 211 -10.10 22.13 3.71
N LEU A 212 -10.67 20.94 3.88
CA LEU A 212 -11.96 20.70 4.54
C LEU A 212 -11.74 20.35 6.02
N CYS A 213 -11.11 21.27 6.76
CA CYS A 213 -10.87 21.18 8.21
C CYS A 213 -10.05 19.96 8.66
N PHE A 214 -9.08 19.50 7.85
CA PHE A 214 -8.25 18.29 8.07
C PHE A 214 -9.01 16.95 8.08
N ILE A 215 -10.27 16.94 8.52
CA ILE A 215 -11.15 15.76 8.56
C ILE A 215 -11.47 15.27 7.15
N GLY A 216 -11.54 16.18 6.17
CA GLY A 216 -11.77 15.81 4.77
C GLY A 216 -10.78 14.80 4.22
N VAL A 217 -9.52 14.80 4.70
CA VAL A 217 -8.50 13.81 4.31
C VAL A 217 -8.97 12.38 4.60
N LEU A 218 -9.75 12.18 5.66
CA LEU A 218 -10.23 10.84 6.00
C LEU A 218 -11.13 10.25 4.90
N PHE A 219 -11.88 11.11 4.22
CA PHE A 219 -12.79 10.71 3.15
C PHE A 219 -12.07 10.65 1.79
N THR A 220 -11.04 11.47 1.56
CA THR A 220 -10.38 11.58 0.25
C THR A 220 -9.10 10.75 0.11
N ALA A 221 -8.43 10.35 1.20
CA ALA A 221 -7.10 9.72 1.15
C ALA A 221 -7.07 8.45 0.27
N MET A 222 -8.12 7.62 0.34
CA MET A 222 -8.19 6.37 -0.41
C MET A 222 -8.43 6.53 -1.91
N LEU A 223 -8.78 7.74 -2.38
CA LEU A 223 -8.81 8.05 -3.82
C LEU A 223 -7.47 7.73 -4.49
N SER A 224 -6.36 7.97 -3.79
CA SER A 224 -5.00 7.69 -4.29
C SER A 224 -4.73 6.22 -4.59
N LYS A 225 -5.53 5.29 -4.05
CA LYS A 225 -5.35 3.85 -4.22
C LYS A 225 -6.16 3.28 -5.39
N ILE A 226 -7.21 3.98 -5.82
CA ILE A 226 -8.11 3.51 -6.88
C ILE A 226 -7.42 3.37 -8.26
N PRO A 227 -6.53 4.27 -8.70
CA PRO A 227 -5.85 4.10 -10.00
C PRO A 227 -5.14 2.75 -10.13
N VAL A 228 -4.60 2.22 -9.04
CA VAL A 228 -3.91 0.93 -9.00
C VAL A 228 -4.83 -0.23 -9.39
N TYR A 229 -6.14 -0.15 -9.07
CA TYR A 229 -7.15 -1.10 -9.52
C TYR A 229 -7.23 -1.12 -11.06
N PHE A 230 -7.35 0.05 -11.69
CA PHE A 230 -7.46 0.16 -13.14
C PHE A 230 -6.14 -0.15 -13.86
N MET A 231 -4.99 0.22 -13.28
CA MET A 231 -3.68 -0.16 -13.82
C MET A 231 -3.55 -1.69 -13.92
N TYR A 232 -4.03 -2.42 -12.91
CA TYR A 232 -4.06 -3.87 -12.97
C TYR A 232 -5.12 -4.38 -13.95
N LYS A 233 -6.35 -3.82 -13.91
CA LYS A 233 -7.46 -4.22 -14.78
C LYS A 233 -7.13 -4.08 -16.26
N ASP A 234 -6.53 -2.96 -16.65
CA ASP A 234 -6.20 -2.69 -18.05
C ASP A 234 -4.85 -3.31 -18.46
N GLY A 235 -3.88 -3.36 -17.54
CA GLY A 235 -2.54 -3.87 -17.83
C GLY A 235 -2.43 -5.40 -17.80
N VAL A 236 -3.26 -6.07 -17.00
CA VAL A 236 -3.25 -7.54 -16.82
C VAL A 236 -4.64 -8.13 -17.04
N GLY A 237 -5.67 -7.49 -16.49
CA GLY A 237 -7.03 -8.03 -16.46
C GLY A 237 -7.22 -9.10 -15.38
N PHE A 238 -8.48 -9.48 -15.19
CA PHE A 238 -8.85 -10.54 -14.24
C PHE A 238 -8.78 -11.92 -14.91
N PRO A 239 -8.62 -13.00 -14.13
CA PRO A 239 -8.93 -14.32 -14.65
C PRO A 239 -10.38 -14.30 -15.16
N ILE A 240 -10.62 -14.92 -16.32
CA ILE A 240 -12.00 -15.23 -16.71
C ILE A 240 -12.44 -16.29 -15.70
N GLU A 241 -13.38 -15.95 -14.83
CA GLU A 241 -14.09 -16.94 -14.01
C GLU A 241 -14.97 -17.72 -15.00
N GLU A 242 -14.66 -19.01 -15.21
CA GLU A 242 -15.58 -19.95 -15.86
C GLU A 242 -16.79 -20.24 -14.96
#